data_AF-A0A2R6FAW6-F1
#
_entry.id   AF-A0A2R6FAW6-F1
#
_cell.length_a   1.000
_cell.length_b   1.000
_cell.length_c   1.000
_cell.angle_alpha   90.00
_cell.angle_beta   90.00
_cell.angle_gamma   90.00
#
_symmetry.space_group_name_H-M   'P 1'
#
loop_
_entity.id
_entity.type
_entity.pdbx_description
1 polymer ?
#
loop_
_entity_poly.entity_id
_entity_poly.type
_entity_poly.pdbx_seq_one_letter_code
_entity_poly.pdbx_strand_id
1 'polypeptide(L)'
;MTIEVHTLDDGAWISVNNERRISVSQLWRLATHDFCPCEEADVLVEAFREVGVSYPDIEARIVGECIGCGTDGVTGWVVVGRAIDGEFYSVVPESVHFPG
;
A
#
# COMPACT_ATOMS: atom_id res chain seq x y z
N MET A 1 11.23 -13.09 16.13
CA MET A 1 11.11 -13.57 14.73
C MET A 1 11.28 -12.37 13.82
N THR A 2 11.95 -12.54 12.69
CA THR A 2 12.17 -11.47 11.71
C THR A 2 11.23 -11.73 10.55
N ILE A 3 10.48 -10.72 10.12
CA ILE A 3 9.75 -10.76 8.86
C ILE A 3 10.61 -10.13 7.76
N GLU A 4 10.64 -10.74 6.59
CA GLU A 4 11.26 -10.16 5.41
C GLU A 4 10.17 -9.58 4.52
N VAL A 5 10.32 -8.32 4.11
CA VAL A 5 9.36 -7.63 3.25
C VAL A 5 10.08 -7.04 2.05
N HIS A 6 9.56 -7.30 0.85
CA HIS A 6 10.07 -6.74 -0.41
C HIS A 6 8.99 -6.76 -1.49
N THR A 7 9.21 -6.01 -2.57
CA THR A 7 8.35 -6.06 -3.77
C THR A 7 8.75 -7.22 -4.69
N LEU A 8 7.78 -7.84 -5.36
CA LEU A 8 7.98 -8.90 -6.37
C LEU A 8 7.32 -8.52 -7.70
N ASP A 9 7.74 -9.22 -8.77
CA ASP A 9 7.16 -9.14 -10.11
C ASP A 9 6.99 -7.70 -10.61
N ASP A 10 8.09 -6.94 -10.61
CA ASP A 10 8.13 -5.52 -11.00
C ASP A 10 7.15 -4.62 -10.22
N GLY A 11 6.91 -4.96 -8.95
CA GLY A 11 6.02 -4.20 -8.07
C GLY A 11 4.56 -4.65 -8.16
N ALA A 12 4.24 -5.73 -8.86
CA ALA A 12 2.88 -6.28 -8.88
C ALA A 12 2.44 -6.88 -7.53
N TRP A 13 3.41 -7.21 -6.67
CA TRP A 13 3.15 -7.81 -5.36
C TRP A 13 4.03 -7.25 -4.24
N ILE A 14 3.47 -7.18 -3.03
CA ILE A 14 4.25 -7.15 -1.79
C ILE A 14 4.38 -8.58 -1.28
N SER A 15 5.62 -8.98 -1.07
CA SER A 15 6.02 -10.27 -0.53
C SER A 15 6.33 -10.15 0.95
N VAL A 16 5.84 -11.10 1.74
CA VAL A 16 6.25 -11.27 3.13
C VAL A 16 6.73 -12.69 3.33
N ASN A 17 7.96 -12.86 3.82
CA ASN A 17 8.60 -14.16 3.99
C ASN A 17 8.57 -15.03 2.72
N ASN A 18 8.79 -14.40 1.55
CA ASN A 18 8.78 -15.03 0.23
C ASN A 18 7.40 -15.54 -0.24
N GLU A 19 6.32 -15.09 0.39
CA GLU A 19 4.94 -15.35 -0.05
C GLU A 19 4.31 -14.07 -0.62
N ARG A 20 3.63 -14.18 -1.76
CA ARG A 20 2.80 -13.10 -2.33
C ARG A 20 1.62 -12.82 -1.38
N ARG A 21 1.60 -11.63 -0.76
CA ARG A 21 0.55 -11.26 0.23
C ARG A 21 -0.41 -10.20 -0.27
N ILE A 22 0.08 -9.15 -0.95
CA ILE A 22 -0.74 -8.03 -1.40
C ILE A 22 -0.51 -7.82 -2.90
N SER A 23 -1.60 -7.74 -3.69
CA SER A 23 -1.54 -7.49 -5.13
C SER A 23 -1.94 -6.07 -5.50
N VAL A 24 -1.54 -5.65 -6.70
CA VAL A 24 -1.93 -4.36 -7.30
C VAL A 24 -3.38 -4.33 -7.77
N SER A 25 -4.09 -5.45 -7.91
CA SER A 25 -5.44 -5.50 -8.49
C SER A 25 -6.55 -5.03 -7.53
N GLN A 26 -6.30 -3.97 -6.76
CA GLN A 26 -7.17 -3.48 -5.69
C GLN A 26 -7.39 -1.98 -5.85
N LEU A 27 -8.59 -1.53 -5.47
CA LEU A 27 -8.89 -0.11 -5.29
C LEU A 27 -8.57 0.27 -3.83
N TRP A 28 -7.80 1.33 -3.63
CA TRP A 28 -7.39 1.80 -2.31
C TRP A 28 -8.01 3.15 -2.02
N ARG A 29 -8.66 3.26 -0.86
CA ARG A 29 -9.26 4.52 -0.40
C ARG A 29 -8.34 5.21 0.57
N LEU A 30 -7.84 6.40 0.21
CA LEU A 30 -6.98 7.20 1.06
C LEU A 30 -7.83 8.36 1.61
N ALA A 31 -8.05 8.44 2.93
CA ALA A 31 -8.84 9.52 3.54
C ALA A 31 -8.02 10.75 3.97
N THR A 32 -6.70 10.62 4.09
CA THR A 32 -5.82 11.76 4.33
C THR A 32 -4.60 11.57 3.44
N HIS A 33 -4.46 12.44 2.44
CA HIS A 33 -3.41 12.31 1.45
C HIS A 33 -3.06 13.65 0.82
N ASP A 34 -1.86 13.71 0.25
CA ASP A 34 -1.43 14.79 -0.63
C ASP A 34 -1.39 14.35 -2.11
N PHE A 35 -2.03 13.22 -2.45
CA PHE A 35 -1.96 12.61 -3.78
C PHE A 35 -2.70 13.41 -4.85
N CYS A 36 -3.91 13.89 -4.53
CA CYS A 36 -4.77 14.63 -5.46
C CYS A 36 -5.69 15.60 -4.69
N PRO A 37 -6.51 16.44 -5.35
CA PRO A 37 -7.36 17.43 -4.67
C PRO A 37 -8.68 16.86 -4.12
N CYS A 38 -8.93 15.55 -4.24
CA CYS A 38 -10.10 14.92 -3.66
C CYS A 38 -10.03 14.92 -2.12
N GLU A 39 -11.19 14.90 -1.46
CA GLU A 39 -11.26 14.71 0.00
C GLU A 39 -10.85 13.29 0.40
N GLU A 40 -11.29 12.29 -0.37
CA GLU A 40 -10.83 10.91 -0.33
C GLU A 40 -10.38 10.51 -1.75
N ALA A 41 -9.22 9.88 -1.87
CA ALA A 41 -8.72 9.37 -3.15
C ALA A 41 -9.03 7.88 -3.28
N ASP A 42 -9.88 7.52 -4.25
CA ASP A 42 -10.06 6.16 -4.74
C ASP A 42 -8.94 5.84 -5.75
N VAL A 43 -7.80 5.31 -5.29
CA VAL A 43 -6.62 5.02 -6.11
C VAL A 43 -6.70 3.61 -6.68
N LEU A 44 -6.76 3.50 -8.02
CA LEU A 44 -6.51 2.25 -8.72
C LEU A 44 -5.01 1.96 -8.68
N VAL A 45 -4.64 0.87 -8.02
CA VAL A 45 -3.23 0.51 -7.85
C VAL A 45 -2.67 -0.15 -9.10
N GLU A 46 -1.51 0.32 -9.54
CA GLU A 46 -0.82 -0.20 -10.73
C GLU A 46 0.50 -0.88 -10.37
N ALA A 47 1.22 -0.35 -9.39
CA ALA A 47 2.48 -0.94 -8.89
C ALA A 47 2.82 -0.49 -7.48
N PHE A 48 3.54 -1.33 -6.73
CA PHE A 48 4.24 -0.95 -5.51
C PHE A 48 5.65 -0.48 -5.86
N ARG A 49 5.92 0.81 -5.69
CA ARG A 49 7.22 1.42 -6.01
C ARG A 49 8.28 1.13 -4.97
N GLU A 50 7.88 1.19 -3.70
CA GLU A 50 8.76 1.08 -2.55
C GLU A 50 7.99 0.45 -1.40
N VAL A 51 8.66 -0.37 -0.59
CA VAL A 51 8.12 -0.93 0.65
C VAL A 51 9.09 -0.67 1.79
N GLY A 52 8.54 -0.27 2.93
CA GLY A 52 9.26 0.13 4.13
C GLY A 52 8.63 -0.45 5.38
N VAL A 53 9.37 -0.41 6.48
CA VAL A 53 8.90 -0.85 7.80
C VAL A 53 9.07 0.31 8.76
N SER A 54 7.94 0.84 9.24
CA SER A 54 7.83 1.79 10.35
C SER A 54 7.19 1.04 11.51
N TYR A 55 7.98 0.21 12.21
CA TYR A 55 7.45 -0.79 13.14
C TYR A 55 6.41 -0.20 14.12
N PRO A 56 5.22 -0.82 14.25
CA PRO A 56 4.84 -2.13 13.72
C PRO A 56 4.26 -2.11 12.30
N ASP A 57 4.10 -0.94 11.69
CA ASP A 57 3.49 -0.78 10.39
C ASP A 57 4.46 -1.14 9.26
N ILE A 58 3.92 -1.79 8.23
CA ILE A 58 4.57 -2.00 6.94
C ILE A 58 3.88 -1.05 5.99
N GLU A 59 4.67 -0.25 5.30
CA GLU A 59 4.18 0.84 4.46
C GLU A 59 4.68 0.66 3.04
N ALA A 60 3.93 1.18 2.08
CA ALA A 60 4.34 1.20 0.68
C ALA A 60 4.06 2.55 0.03
N ARG A 61 4.84 2.85 -0.99
CA ARG A 61 4.55 3.92 -1.96
C ARG A 61 3.95 3.28 -3.20
N ILE A 62 2.80 3.78 -3.59
CA ILE A 62 1.95 3.16 -4.59
C ILE A 62 1.97 4.02 -5.85
N VAL A 63 2.19 3.39 -7.00
CA VAL A 63 1.93 3.98 -8.32
C VAL A 63 0.47 3.68 -8.66
N GLY A 64 -0.27 4.70 -9.08
CA GLY A 64 -1.64 4.51 -9.52
C GLY A 64 -2.32 5.79 -9.99
N GLU A 65 -3.63 5.67 -10.23
CA GLU A 65 -4.50 6.76 -10.69
C GLU A 65 -5.71 6.88 -9.76
N CYS A 66 -6.05 8.11 -9.33
CA CYS A 66 -7.31 8.37 -8.64
C CYS A 66 -8.46 8.34 -9.65
N ILE A 67 -9.36 7.36 -9.54
CA ILE A 67 -10.48 7.20 -10.48
C ILE A 67 -11.53 8.31 -10.36
N GLY A 68 -11.52 9.06 -9.25
CA GLY A 68 -12.44 10.18 -9.01
C GLY A 68 -12.09 11.45 -9.80
N CYS A 69 -10.80 11.77 -9.93
CA CYS A 69 -10.34 13.00 -10.59
C CYS A 69 -9.34 12.79 -11.74
N GLY A 70 -8.88 11.56 -11.97
CA GLY A 70 -7.91 11.19 -13.02
C GLY A 70 -6.47 11.60 -12.73
N THR A 71 -6.12 11.90 -11.47
CA THR A 71 -4.72 12.21 -11.12
C THR A 71 -3.91 10.92 -11.03
N ASP A 72 -2.88 10.79 -11.86
CA ASP A 72 -1.89 9.72 -11.79
C ASP A 72 -0.62 10.16 -11.04
N GLY A 73 0.09 9.21 -10.44
CA GLY A 73 1.37 9.49 -9.80
C GLY A 73 1.81 8.44 -8.79
N VAL A 74 2.66 8.88 -7.85
CA VAL A 74 3.13 8.06 -6.72
C VAL A 74 2.61 8.64 -5.42
N THR A 75 2.00 7.81 -4.58
CA THR A 75 1.50 8.22 -3.26
C THR A 75 2.63 8.57 -2.28
N GLY A 76 2.24 9.18 -1.16
CA GLY A 76 3.02 9.10 0.08
C GLY A 76 3.13 7.66 0.60
N TRP A 77 3.66 7.49 1.81
CA TRP A 77 3.66 6.20 2.48
C TRP A 77 2.24 5.84 2.92
N VAL A 78 1.80 4.63 2.57
CA VAL A 78 0.49 4.10 2.94
C VAL A 78 0.71 2.80 3.71
N VAL A 79 0.08 2.67 4.87
CA VAL A 79 0.13 1.42 5.65
C VAL A 79 -0.57 0.30 4.87
N VAL A 80 0.17 -0.77 4.59
CA VAL A 80 -0.33 -1.94 3.84
C VAL A 80 -0.51 -3.17 4.73
N GLY A 81 -0.01 -3.11 5.96
CA GLY A 81 -0.17 -4.16 6.95
C GLY A 81 0.66 -3.91 8.19
N ARG A 82 0.65 -4.87 9.11
CA ARG A 82 1.34 -4.80 10.39
C ARG A 82 2.13 -6.06 10.66
N ALA A 83 3.25 -5.88 11.34
CA ALA A 83 4.12 -6.92 11.86
C ALA A 83 3.93 -7.04 13.37
N ILE A 84 3.16 -8.03 13.82
CA ILE A 84 2.86 -8.23 15.24
C ILE A 84 3.31 -9.63 15.63
N ASP A 85 4.16 -9.72 16.67
CA ASP A 85 4.69 -10.99 17.18
C ASP A 85 5.34 -11.91 16.13
N GLY A 86 5.89 -11.32 15.06
CA GLY A 86 6.53 -12.06 13.96
C GLY A 86 5.57 -12.55 12.88
N GLU A 87 4.29 -12.21 12.98
CA GLU A 87 3.27 -12.49 11.98
C GLU A 87 2.86 -11.22 11.23
N PHE A 88 2.46 -11.43 9.97
CA PHE A 88 1.99 -10.37 9.10
C PHE A 88 0.46 -10.33 9.03
N TYR A 89 -0.08 -9.15 9.25
CA TYR A 89 -1.50 -8.84 9.18
C TYR A 89 -1.72 -7.80 8.10
N SER A 90 -2.33 -8.18 6.97
CA SER A 90 -2.66 -7.21 5.91
C SER A 90 -3.77 -6.27 6.34
N VAL A 91 -3.73 -5.02 5.89
CA VAL A 91 -4.93 -4.19 5.88
C VAL A 91 -5.96 -4.78 4.91
N VAL A 92 -7.23 -4.42 5.07
CA VAL A 92 -8.25 -4.71 4.05
C VAL A 92 -8.12 -3.63 2.98
N PRO A 93 -7.70 -3.94 1.74
CA PRO A 93 -7.44 -2.90 0.73
C PRO A 93 -8.64 -2.00 0.45
N GLU A 94 -9.85 -2.57 0.43
CA GLU A 94 -11.12 -1.87 0.22
C GLU A 94 -11.57 -0.99 1.41
N SER A 95 -10.86 -1.06 2.54
CA SER A 95 -11.10 -0.18 3.68
C SER A 95 -10.48 1.20 3.49
N VAL A 96 -10.87 2.14 4.34
CA VAL A 96 -10.31 3.49 4.34
C VAL A 96 -8.94 3.48 5.05
N HIS A 97 -7.90 3.92 4.34
CA HIS A 97 -6.54 4.00 4.84
C HIS A 97 -6.20 5.42 5.25
N PHE A 98 -5.58 5.53 6.43
CA PHE A 98 -4.99 6.76 6.92
C PHE A 98 -3.46 6.66 6.76
N PRO A 99 -2.77 7.77 6.46
CA PRO A 99 -1.32 7.80 6.42
C PRO A 99 -0.75 7.47 7.80
N GLY A 100 0.42 6.81 7.81
CA GLY A 100 1.20 6.50 9.01
C GLY A 100 1.85 7.73 9.63
#